data_AF-A0A948YHR0-F1
#
_entry.id   AF-A0A948YHR0-F1
#
_cell.length_a   1.000
_cell.length_b   1.000
_cell.length_c   1.000
_cell.angle_alpha   90.00
_cell.angle_beta   90.00
_cell.angle_gamma   90.00
#
_symmetry.space_group_name_H-M   'P 1'
#
loop_
_entity.id
_entity.type
_entity.pdbx_description
1 polymer ?
#
loop_
_entity_poly.entity_id
_entity_poly.type
_entity_poly.pdbx_seq_one_letter_code
_entity_poly.pdbx_strand_id
1 'polypeptide(L)'
;MQKTDTGLLQNVFQEGKILYLKEPAEIPSAVLLQQKPCLIYSFQISGLSQKEKAKFNRHLYEQKRKGYRYKGLLREIGGQKLSAGCVMVPYMQKEKIEKFFKKFRVKFEQQKVWK
;
A
#
# COMPACT_ATOMS: atom_id res chain seq x y z
N MET A 1 -11.32 -9.54 -31.50
CA MET A 1 -10.50 -10.13 -30.41
C MET A 1 -11.40 -10.35 -29.20
N GLN A 2 -11.61 -11.60 -28.79
CA GLN A 2 -12.40 -11.92 -27.61
C GLN A 2 -11.65 -11.42 -26.37
N LYS A 3 -12.34 -10.67 -25.49
CA LYS A 3 -11.77 -10.20 -24.23
C LYS A 3 -11.66 -11.39 -23.27
N THR A 4 -10.44 -11.85 -23.02
CA THR A 4 -10.17 -12.86 -22.00
C THR A 4 -10.59 -12.33 -20.63
N ASP A 5 -11.33 -13.15 -19.89
CA ASP A 5 -11.77 -12.84 -18.54
C ASP A 5 -10.57 -12.58 -17.62
N THR A 6 -10.50 -11.37 -17.06
CA THR A 6 -9.42 -10.92 -16.16
C THR A 6 -9.35 -11.72 -14.86
N GLY A 7 -10.47 -12.27 -14.38
CA GLY A 7 -10.53 -13.13 -13.21
C GLY A 7 -9.89 -14.49 -13.46
N LEU A 8 -10.11 -15.07 -14.66
CA LEU A 8 -9.41 -16.30 -15.08
C LEU A 8 -7.90 -16.08 -15.18
N LEU A 9 -7.46 -14.97 -15.78
CA LEU A 9 -6.03 -14.62 -15.86
C LEU A 9 -5.41 -14.49 -14.47
N GLN A 10 -6.08 -13.81 -13.53
CA GLN A 10 -5.57 -13.64 -12.17
C GLN A 10 -5.39 -14.98 -11.45
N ASN A 11 -6.37 -15.87 -11.52
CA ASN A 11 -6.30 -17.18 -10.89
C ASN A 11 -5.19 -18.05 -11.53
N VAL A 12 -5.08 -18.05 -12.86
CA VAL A 12 -4.05 -18.82 -13.59
C VAL A 12 -2.64 -18.41 -13.19
N PHE A 13 -2.37 -17.11 -12.99
CA PHE A 13 -1.06 -16.63 -12.55
C PHE A 13 -0.81 -16.77 -11.04
N GLN A 14 -1.85 -16.74 -10.21
CA GLN A 14 -1.73 -16.99 -8.77
C GLN A 14 -1.51 -18.48 -8.47
N GLU A 15 -2.12 -19.38 -9.25
CA GLU A 15 -2.08 -20.84 -9.07
C GLU A 15 -0.99 -21.52 -9.91
N GLY A 16 -0.37 -20.82 -10.86
CA GLY A 16 0.88 -21.23 -11.51
C GLY A 16 0.75 -22.28 -12.62
N LYS A 17 -0.28 -22.23 -13.49
CA LYS A 17 -0.37 -23.14 -14.64
C LYS A 17 -0.72 -22.43 -15.95
N ILE A 18 0.31 -22.09 -16.72
CA ILE A 18 0.17 -21.67 -18.13
C ILE A 18 0.03 -22.94 -18.98
N LEU A 19 -1.18 -23.20 -19.48
CA LEU A 19 -1.47 -24.45 -20.20
C LEU A 19 -0.99 -24.46 -21.66
N TYR A 20 -0.85 -23.29 -22.32
CA TYR A 20 -0.27 -23.19 -23.66
C TYR A 20 -0.04 -21.73 -24.10
N LEU A 21 1.15 -21.41 -24.61
CA LEU A 21 1.43 -20.20 -25.39
C LEU A 21 1.91 -20.67 -26.77
N LYS A 22 1.21 -20.26 -27.84
CA LYS A 22 1.49 -20.72 -29.21
C LYS A 22 2.89 -20.29 -29.70
N GLU A 23 3.42 -19.21 -29.11
CA GLU A 23 4.81 -18.76 -29.23
C GLU A 23 5.34 -18.40 -27.84
N PRO A 24 6.57 -18.80 -27.47
CA PRO A 24 7.14 -18.47 -26.18
C PRO A 24 7.42 -16.97 -26.10
N ALA A 25 6.62 -16.26 -25.31
CA ALA A 25 6.83 -14.85 -25.00
C ALA A 25 7.10 -14.69 -23.49
N GLU A 26 8.24 -14.07 -23.16
CA GLU A 26 8.54 -13.68 -21.78
C GLU A 26 7.81 -12.38 -21.46
N ILE A 27 6.59 -12.49 -20.92
CA ILE A 27 5.82 -11.34 -20.45
C ILE A 27 5.86 -11.33 -18.92
N PRO A 28 6.33 -10.24 -18.27
CA PRO A 28 6.27 -10.14 -16.82
C PRO A 28 4.83 -10.26 -16.32
N SER A 29 4.58 -11.21 -15.42
CA SER A 29 3.25 -11.46 -14.85
C SER A 29 2.62 -10.21 -14.23
N ALA A 30 3.43 -9.30 -13.68
CA ALA A 30 2.98 -8.02 -13.15
C ALA A 30 2.26 -7.14 -14.20
N VAL A 31 2.68 -7.18 -15.47
CA VAL A 31 2.04 -6.43 -16.57
C VAL A 31 0.69 -7.06 -16.92
N LEU A 32 0.64 -8.39 -17.00
CA LEU A 32 -0.58 -9.13 -17.32
C LEU A 32 -1.64 -9.00 -16.21
N LEU A 33 -1.21 -8.96 -14.96
CA LEU A 33 -2.07 -8.82 -13.78
C LEU A 33 -2.34 -7.37 -13.37
N GLN A 34 -1.82 -6.40 -14.13
CA GLN A 34 -1.92 -4.97 -13.80
C GLN A 34 -1.48 -4.63 -12.37
N GLN A 35 -0.55 -5.43 -11.82
CA GLN A 35 -0.05 -5.26 -10.46
C GLN A 35 0.74 -3.96 -10.35
N LYS A 36 0.41 -3.17 -9.34
CA LYS A 36 1.06 -1.90 -9.06
C LYS A 36 2.06 -2.08 -7.92
N PRO A 37 3.25 -1.47 -8.02
CA PRO A 37 4.21 -1.50 -6.93
C PRO A 37 3.66 -0.69 -5.74
N CYS A 38 3.69 -1.32 -4.59
CA CYS A 38 3.32 -0.78 -3.30
C CYS A 38 4.49 -0.94 -2.30
N LEU A 39 4.44 -0.14 -1.25
CA LEU A 39 5.37 -0.20 -0.12
C LEU A 39 4.57 -0.48 1.14
N ILE A 40 4.95 -1.53 1.85
CA ILE A 40 4.51 -1.78 3.21
C ILE A 40 5.51 -1.11 4.14
N TYR A 41 5.00 -0.29 5.05
CA TYR A 41 5.75 0.33 6.11
C TYR A 41 5.36 -0.26 7.45
N SER A 42 6.35 -0.78 8.17
CA SER A 42 6.23 -1.16 9.57
C SER A 42 6.93 -0.09 10.41
N PHE A 43 6.24 0.46 11.41
CA PHE A 43 6.76 1.61 12.16
C PHE A 43 6.42 1.54 13.64
N GLN A 44 7.31 2.13 14.45
CA GLN A 44 7.19 2.14 15.90
C GLN A 44 6.99 3.55 16.42
N ILE A 45 5.88 3.78 17.10
CA ILE A 45 5.59 5.06 17.78
C ILE A 45 5.91 5.02 19.27
N SER A 46 6.54 3.95 19.78
CA SER A 46 6.85 3.77 21.21
C SER A 46 7.67 4.92 21.79
N GLY A 47 8.63 5.43 21.02
CA GLY A 47 9.49 6.56 21.38
C GLY A 47 8.82 7.95 21.37
N LEU A 48 7.55 8.04 21.01
CA LEU A 48 6.78 9.29 21.08
C LEU A 48 6.12 9.46 22.46
N SER A 49 6.04 10.71 22.93
CA SER A 49 5.20 11.04 24.09
C SER A 49 3.72 10.75 23.82
N GLN A 50 2.88 10.61 24.85
CA GLN A 50 1.45 10.34 24.66
C GLN A 50 0.76 11.42 23.82
N LYS A 51 1.13 12.69 24.02
CA LYS A 51 0.64 13.83 23.24
C LYS A 51 1.02 13.70 21.76
N GLU A 52 2.25 13.29 21.46
CA GLU A 52 2.74 13.09 20.10
C GLU A 52 2.13 11.85 19.44
N LYS A 53 1.95 10.74 20.17
CA LYS A 53 1.23 9.55 19.69
C LYS A 53 -0.18 9.91 19.24
N ALA A 54 -0.90 10.66 20.06
CA ALA A 54 -2.22 11.16 19.71
C ALA A 54 -2.16 12.05 18.45
N LYS A 55 -1.23 13.01 18.39
CA LYS A 55 -1.07 13.89 17.22
C LYS A 55 -0.74 13.09 15.96
N PHE A 56 0.20 12.15 16.02
CA PHE A 56 0.61 11.29 14.93
C PHE A 56 -0.59 10.52 14.36
N ASN A 57 -1.34 9.82 15.22
CA ASN A 57 -2.51 9.04 14.79
C ASN A 57 -3.59 9.92 14.16
N ARG A 58 -3.82 11.12 14.70
CA ARG A 58 -4.78 12.09 14.16
C ARG A 58 -4.41 12.60 12.75
N HIS A 59 -3.11 12.72 12.46
CA HIS A 59 -2.65 13.19 11.15
C HIS A 59 -2.52 12.03 10.14
N LEU A 60 -2.11 10.85 10.59
CA LEU A 60 -1.94 9.70 9.70
C LEU A 60 -3.29 9.09 9.29
N TYR A 61 -4.17 8.85 10.27
CA TYR A 61 -5.42 8.15 10.07
C TYR A 61 -6.61 9.10 10.03
N GLU A 62 -7.66 8.67 9.33
CA GLU A 62 -8.90 9.44 9.29
C GLU A 62 -9.56 9.57 10.65
N GLN A 63 -10.21 10.70 10.85
CA GLN A 63 -11.00 10.95 12.05
C GLN A 63 -12.42 11.40 11.69
N LYS A 64 -13.41 10.89 12.43
CA LYS A 64 -14.76 11.43 12.41
C LYS A 64 -14.95 12.28 13.67
N ARG A 65 -15.32 13.56 13.50
CA ARG A 65 -15.63 14.45 14.61
C ARG A 65 -16.82 15.32 14.25
N LYS A 66 -17.86 15.31 15.10
CA LYS A 66 -19.08 16.14 14.95
C LYS A 66 -19.66 16.12 13.53
N GLY A 67 -19.76 14.93 12.93
CA GLY A 67 -20.26 14.75 11.56
C GLY A 67 -19.26 15.01 10.44
N TYR A 68 -18.12 15.68 10.69
CA TYR A 68 -17.08 15.92 9.70
C TYR A 68 -16.04 14.79 9.68
N ARG A 69 -15.63 14.36 8.47
CA ARG A 69 -14.60 13.33 8.26
C ARG A 69 -13.31 13.99 7.79
N TYR A 70 -12.36 14.11 8.69
CA TYR A 70 -11.02 14.58 8.37
C TYR A 70 -10.26 13.46 7.66
N LYS A 71 -9.84 13.72 6.42
CA LYS A 71 -8.98 12.82 5.66
C LYS A 71 -7.60 12.85 6.32
N GLY A 72 -7.16 11.71 6.85
CA GLY A 72 -5.78 11.54 7.30
C GLY A 72 -4.86 11.34 6.10
N LEU A 73 -3.57 11.62 6.26
CA LEU A 73 -2.56 11.50 5.20
C LEU A 73 -2.64 10.16 4.49
N LEU A 74 -2.85 9.06 5.23
CA LEU A 74 -2.90 7.72 4.66
C LEU A 74 -3.98 7.59 3.58
N ARG A 75 -5.14 8.20 3.77
CA ARG A 75 -6.20 8.15 2.75
C ARG A 75 -5.95 9.13 1.61
N GLU A 76 -5.36 10.30 1.89
CA GLU A 76 -5.01 11.29 0.87
C GLU A 76 -4.03 10.72 -0.16
N ILE A 77 -3.09 9.89 0.28
CA ILE A 77 -2.11 9.24 -0.60
C ILE A 77 -2.59 7.90 -1.18
N GLY A 78 -3.86 7.53 -0.97
CA GLY A 78 -4.41 6.25 -1.43
C GLY A 78 -3.81 5.03 -0.75
N GLY A 79 -3.28 5.20 0.47
CA GLY A 79 -2.76 4.11 1.28
C GLY A 79 -3.84 3.39 2.09
N GLN A 80 -3.47 2.24 2.64
CA GLN A 80 -4.33 1.35 3.41
C GLN A 80 -3.67 1.01 4.75
N LYS A 81 -4.46 1.01 5.83
CA LYS A 81 -3.99 0.48 7.11
C LYS A 81 -4.04 -1.05 7.07
N LEU A 82 -2.93 -1.69 7.38
CA LEU A 82 -2.86 -3.16 7.49
C LEU A 82 -3.05 -3.60 8.94
N SER A 83 -2.38 -2.92 9.88
CA SER A 83 -2.51 -3.18 11.31
C SER A 83 -2.10 -1.94 12.13
N ALA A 84 -2.06 -2.06 13.45
CA ALA A 84 -1.45 -1.02 14.28
C ALA A 84 0.07 -0.99 14.02
N GLY A 85 0.60 0.16 13.59
CA GLY A 85 2.02 0.27 13.23
C GLY A 85 2.38 -0.28 11.85
N CYS A 86 1.41 -0.68 11.02
CA CYS A 86 1.67 -1.15 9.66
C CYS A 86 0.69 -0.54 8.64
N VAL A 87 1.23 0.03 7.58
CA VAL A 87 0.47 0.65 6.48
C VAL A 87 1.04 0.26 5.13
N MET A 88 0.19 0.20 4.12
CA MET A 88 0.58 0.02 2.73
C MET A 88 0.30 1.30 1.95
N VAL A 89 1.24 1.71 1.10
CA VAL A 89 1.18 2.96 0.33
C VAL A 89 1.61 2.69 -1.11
N PRO A 90 0.96 3.28 -2.13
CA PRO A 90 1.45 3.22 -3.51
C PRO A 90 2.88 3.73 -3.62
N TYR A 91 3.73 3.07 -4.42
CA TYR A 91 5.15 3.43 -4.55
C TYR A 91 5.36 4.90 -4.92
N MET A 92 4.47 5.46 -5.75
CA MET A 92 4.52 6.87 -6.17
C MET A 92 4.38 7.88 -5.03
N GLN A 93 3.87 7.47 -3.87
CA GLN A 93 3.68 8.33 -2.71
C GLN A 93 4.72 8.10 -1.61
N LYS A 94 5.79 7.34 -1.90
CA LYS A 94 6.91 7.07 -0.99
C LYS A 94 7.40 8.33 -0.28
N GLU A 95 7.68 9.37 -1.05
CA GLU A 95 8.29 10.58 -0.50
C GLU A 95 7.37 11.28 0.53
N LYS A 96 6.06 11.31 0.27
CA LYS A 96 5.09 11.95 1.18
C LYS A 96 5.00 11.22 2.51
N ILE A 97 4.93 9.90 2.50
CA ILE A 97 4.82 9.10 3.72
C ILE A 97 6.14 9.09 4.51
N GLU A 98 7.29 9.01 3.84
CA GLU A 98 8.59 9.07 4.52
C GLU A 98 8.85 10.45 5.13
N LYS A 99 8.49 11.54 4.43
CA LYS A 99 8.54 12.91 5.00
C LYS A 99 7.70 13.02 6.27
N PHE A 100 6.53 12.40 6.28
CA PHE A 100 5.67 12.36 7.46
C PHE A 100 6.32 11.59 8.63
N PHE A 101 6.85 10.38 8.40
CA PHE A 101 7.53 9.63 9.46
C PHE A 101 8.77 10.36 10.00
N LYS A 102 9.56 10.99 9.11
CA LYS A 102 10.72 11.82 9.49
C LYS A 102 10.31 13.03 10.34
N LYS A 103 9.23 13.72 9.99
CA LYS A 103 8.68 14.86 10.76
C LYS A 103 8.37 14.48 12.21
N PHE A 104 7.87 13.27 12.43
CA PHE A 104 7.59 12.75 13.77
C PHE A 104 8.76 11.94 14.36
N ARG A 105 9.91 11.84 13.68
CA ARG A 105 11.07 11.05 14.13
C ARG A 105 10.72 9.59 14.45
N VAL A 106 9.76 9.04 13.70
CA VAL A 106 9.32 7.65 13.86
C VAL A 106 10.28 6.73 13.13
N LYS A 107 10.72 5.66 13.80
CA LYS A 107 11.49 4.58 13.17
C LYS A 107 10.56 3.73 12.32
N PHE A 108 10.97 3.42 11.10
CA PHE A 108 10.22 2.59 10.19
C PHE A 108 11.12 1.71 9.34
N GLU A 109 10.57 0.58 8.92
CA GLU A 109 11.11 -0.33 7.91
C GLU A 109 10.17 -0.31 6.70
N GLN A 110 10.71 -0.59 5.50
CA GLN A 110 9.92 -0.66 4.28
C GLN A 110 10.14 -1.97 3.54
N GLN A 111 9.07 -2.53 2.97
CA GLN A 111 9.11 -3.69 2.10
C GLN A 111 8.35 -3.39 0.82
N LYS A 112 8.97 -3.68 -0.33
CA LYS A 112 8.32 -3.56 -1.64
C LYS A 112 7.45 -4.79 -1.89
N VAL A 113 6.21 -4.55 -2.28
CA VAL A 113 5.25 -5.58 -2.65
C VAL A 113 4.54 -5.18 -3.94
N TRP A 114 4.07 -6.17 -4.69
CA TRP A 114 3.25 -5.97 -5.89
C TRP A 114 1.83 -6.40 -5.56
N LYS A 115 0.88 -5.51 -5.81
CA LYS A 115 -0.55 -5.73 -5.55
C LYS A 115 -1.37 -5.41 -6.79
#